data_AF-A0ABD5F5C2-F1
#
_entry.id   AF-A0ABD5F5C2-F1
#
_cell.length_a   1.000
_cell.length_b   1.000
_cell.length_c   1.000
_cell.angle_alpha   90.00
_cell.angle_beta   90.00
_cell.angle_gamma   90.00
#
_symmetry.space_group_name_H-M   'P 1'
#
loop_
_entity.id
_entity.type
_entity.pdbx_description
1 polymer ?
#
loop_
_entity_poly.entity_id
_entity_poly.type
_entity_poly.pdbx_seq_one_letter_code
_entity_poly.pdbx_strand_id
1 'polypeptide(L)' 'MGFDDQPIASLTYPEITTIRQPIEEMGALATKTLISSIEGNPPIEMLTLKTQLIIRDSV' A
#
# COMPACT_ATOMS: atom_id res chain seq x y z
N MET A 1 10.11 -6.11 12.78
CA MET A 1 9.11 -6.09 11.69
C MET A 1 8.33 -4.78 11.73
N GLY A 2 8.12 -4.13 10.58
CA GLY A 2 7.35 -2.90 10.40
C GLY A 2 6.28 -3.01 9.31
N PHE A 3 5.68 -1.87 8.95
CA PHE A 3 4.63 -1.74 7.92
C PHE A 3 5.00 -0.58 6.96
N ASP A 4 4.38 -0.53 5.77
CA ASP A 4 4.48 0.50 4.72
C ASP A 4 5.73 0.51 3.83
N ASP A 5 6.86 -0.03 4.29
CA ASP A 5 8.15 0.10 3.59
C ASP A 5 8.57 1.55 3.30
N GLN A 6 8.39 2.43 4.27
CA GLN A 6 8.85 3.82 4.19
C GLN A 6 10.38 3.90 4.08
N PRO A 7 10.94 4.96 3.45
CA PRO A 7 12.40 5.11 3.27
C PRO A 7 13.22 4.98 4.56
N ILE A 8 12.66 5.37 5.70
CA ILE A 8 13.31 5.24 7.00
C ILE A 8 13.63 3.78 7.34
N ALA A 9 12.83 2.81 6.89
CA ALA A 9 13.02 1.39 7.19
C ALA A 9 14.33 0.81 6.62
N SER A 10 14.85 1.36 5.52
CA SER A 10 16.15 0.99 4.95
C SER A 10 17.31 1.87 5.45
N LEU A 11 17.05 2.84 6.32
CA LEU A 11 18.05 3.78 6.86
C LEU A 11 18.31 3.56 8.36
N THR A 12 17.54 2.69 9.02
CA THR A 12 17.79 2.28 10.40
C THR A 12 18.89 1.23 10.47
N TYR A 13 19.47 1.06 11.66
CA TYR A 13 20.33 -0.07 11.97
C TYR A 13 19.78 -0.84 13.19
N PRO A 14 19.41 -2.12 13.03
CA PRO A 14 19.34 -2.88 11.79
C PRO A 14 18.28 -2.32 10.81
N GLU A 15 18.40 -2.63 9.52
CA GLU A 15 17.34 -2.30 8.56
C GLU A 15 16.06 -3.09 8.87
N ILE A 16 14.90 -2.42 8.81
CA ILE A 16 13.64 -2.99 9.28
C ILE A 16 12.93 -3.79 8.18
N THR A 17 12.76 -5.10 8.41
CA THR A 17 11.86 -5.97 7.61
C THR A 17 10.43 -5.46 7.72
N THR A 18 9.70 -5.36 6.61
CA THR A 18 8.40 -4.68 6.55
C THR A 18 7.43 -5.27 5.54
N ILE A 19 6.14 -5.01 5.72
CA ILE A 19 5.10 -5.31 4.73
C ILE A 19 4.87 -4.05 3.89
N ARG A 20 5.30 -4.07 2.62
CA ARG A 20 5.07 -2.99 1.66
C ARG A 20 3.60 -2.97 1.23
N GLN A 21 2.98 -1.80 1.34
CA GLN A 21 1.63 -1.55 0.83
C GLN A 21 1.66 -1.08 -0.63
N PRO A 22 0.70 -1.49 -1.48
CA PRO A 22 0.60 -1.07 -2.88
C PRO A 22 -0.03 0.32 -3.01
N ILE A 23 0.61 1.34 -2.41
CA ILE A 23 0.02 2.68 -2.23
C ILE A 23 -0.32 3.40 -3.53
N GLU A 24 0.43 3.14 -4.62
CA GLU A 24 0.14 3.71 -5.94
C GLU A 24 -1.17 3.15 -6.52
N GLU A 25 -1.35 1.82 -6.45
CA GLU A 25 -2.57 1.16 -6.89
C GLU A 25 -3.77 1.54 -6.02
N MET A 26 -3.56 1.65 -4.70
CA MET A 26 -4.58 2.17 -3.78
C MET A 26 -5.05 3.57 -4.16
N GLY A 27 -4.11 4.49 -4.42
CA GLY A 27 -4.41 5.86 -4.81
C GLY A 27 -5.16 5.91 -6.14
N ALA A 28 -4.68 5.18 -7.15
CA ALA A 28 -5.33 5.10 -8.46
C ALA A 28 -6.78 4.57 -8.36
N LEU A 29 -6.99 3.51 -7.58
CA LEU A 29 -8.33 2.95 -7.36
C LEU A 29 -9.22 3.91 -6.57
N ALA A 30 -8.70 4.56 -5.55
CA ALA A 30 -9.46 5.55 -4.77
C ALA A 30 -9.91 6.72 -5.66
N THR A 31 -9.02 7.28 -6.47
CA THR A 31 -9.36 8.35 -7.42
C THR A 31 -10.37 7.88 -8.45
N LYS A 32 -10.18 6.69 -9.04
CA LYS A 32 -11.14 6.10 -9.98
C LYS A 32 -12.52 5.91 -9.35
N THR A 33 -12.56 5.44 -8.10
CA THR A 33 -13.80 5.27 -7.32
C THR A 33 -14.52 6.60 -7.13
N LEU A 34 -13.77 7.63 -6.74
CA LEU A 34 -14.32 8.96 -6.53
C LEU A 34 -14.92 9.54 -7.81
N ILE A 35 -14.20 9.48 -8.94
CA ILE A 35 -14.69 9.94 -10.24
C ILE A 35 -15.95 9.17 -10.64
N SER A 36 -15.93 7.84 -10.54
CA SER A 36 -17.07 6.98 -10.83
C SER A 36 -18.30 7.36 -10.01
N SER A 37 -18.11 7.67 -8.73
CA SER A 37 -19.20 8.14 -7.84
C SER A 37 -19.75 9.51 -8.25
N ILE A 38 -18.90 10.43 -8.70
CA ILE A 38 -19.32 11.77 -9.18
C ILE A 38 -20.17 11.65 -10.45
N GLU A 39 -19.84 10.70 -11.32
CA GLU A 39 -20.58 10.40 -12.54
C GLU A 39 -21.90 9.63 -12.31
N GLY A 40 -22.20 9.24 -11.06
CA GLY A 40 -23.41 8.50 -10.72
C GLY A 40 -23.37 7.01 -11.08
N ASN A 41 -22.19 6.46 -11.34
CA ASN A 41 -22.03 5.03 -11.57
C ASN A 41 -22.23 4.23 -10.27
N PRO A 42 -22.60 2.93 -10.35
CA PRO A 42 -22.71 2.07 -9.18
C PRO A 42 -21.39 2.01 -8.37
N PRO A 43 -21.47 1.80 -7.04
CA PRO A 43 -20.30 1.65 -6.20
C PRO A 43 -19.47 0.44 -6.62
N ILE A 44 -18.13 0.56 -6.53
CA ILE A 44 -17.24 -0.57 -6.79
C ILE A 44 -17.30 -1.57 -5.64
N GLU A 45 -17.17 -2.85 -5.96
CA GLU A 45 -17.03 -3.90 -4.96
C GLU A 45 -15.76 -3.74 -4.13
N MET A 46 -15.76 -4.34 -2.94
CA MET A 46 -14.58 -4.38 -2.08
C MET A 46 -13.44 -5.13 -2.79
N LEU A 47 -12.32 -4.44 -2.99
CA LEU A 47 -11.12 -4.99 -3.60
C LEU A 47 -10.03 -5.17 -2.54
N THR A 48 -9.35 -6.32 -2.57
CA THR A 48 -8.15 -6.56 -1.75
C THR A 48 -6.91 -6.51 -2.63
N LEU A 49 -5.97 -5.63 -2.30
CA LEU A 49 -4.72 -5.50 -3.03
C LEU A 49 -3.61 -6.33 -2.38
N LYS A 50 -2.69 -6.83 -3.20
CA LYS A 50 -1.58 -7.66 -2.71
C LYS A 50 -0.52 -6.79 -2.05
N THR A 51 -0.16 -7.12 -0.82
CA THR A 51 1.01 -6.59 -0.14
C THR A 51 2.24 -7.47 -0.41
N GLN A 52 3.43 -6.95 -0.08
CA GLN A 52 4.69 -7.68 -0.25
C GLN A 52 5.50 -7.66 1.04
N LEU A 53 6.00 -8.81 1.48
CA LEU A 53 6.99 -8.87 2.57
C LEU A 53 8.38 -8.52 2.02
N ILE A 54 9.01 -7.51 2.59
CA ILE A 54 10.37 -7.06 2.28
C ILE A 54 11.27 -7.47 3.45
N ILE A 55 12.06 -8.52 3.24
CA ILE A 55 12.98 -9.08 4.25
C ILE A 55 14.27 -8.24 4.28
N ARG A 56 14.70 -7.89 5.50
CA ARG A 56 15.92 -7.14 5.85
C ARG A 56 16.54 -7.71 7.14
N ASP A 57 17.47 -6.97 7.74
CA ASP A 57 18.31 -7.39 8.87
C ASP A 57 17.58 -7.58 10.21
N SER A 58 16.40 -6.98 10.39
CA SER A 58 15.68 -7.00 11.68
C SER A 58 14.81 -8.25 11.93
N VAL A 59 15.02 -9.34 11.19
CA VAL A 59 14.31 -10.63 11.33
C VAL A 59 15.30 -11.77 11.31
#